data_AF-A0A1B9NE60-F1
#
_entry.id   AF-A0A1B9NE60-F1
#
_cell.length_a   1.000
_cell.length_b   1.000
_cell.length_c   1.000
_cell.angle_alpha   90.00
_cell.angle_beta   90.00
_cell.angle_gamma   90.00
#
_symmetry.space_group_name_H-M   'P 1'
#
loop_
_entity.id
_entity.type
_entity.pdbx_description
1 polymer ?
#
loop_
_entity_poly.entity_id
_entity_poly.type
_entity_poly.pdbx_seq_one_letter_code
_entity_poly.pdbx_strand_id
1 'polypeptide(L)'
;MTGDAADALTIDDEVLEHARELRDDLARFLSEYRFGMREIETKMLILREDFEHTHAYNPIENVSCRLKTPDSILAKVMRKGIEPDFESIREEITDIAGVRVTCSFVSDVYRLFELLAGQDDVTVLEVKDYIAQPKPNGYKSLHAIVEVPVFLSTGTVRVPVEVQFRTIAMDFWASLEHKIYYKYERQVPRRLTDSLRDAAYTAAELDERMERIHREIHGATPEPVRPLRALEGGGEQVA
;
A
#
# COMPACT_ATOMS: atom_id res chain seq x y z
N MET A 1 -38.09 15.59 49.06
CA MET A 1 -38.10 15.05 47.69
C MET A 1 -36.81 15.55 47.04
N THR A 2 -35.68 14.89 47.27
CA THR A 2 -35.10 13.85 46.38
C THR A 2 -35.10 14.38 44.94
N GLY A 3 -34.02 14.88 44.37
CA GLY A 3 -32.66 14.34 44.37
C GLY A 3 -32.39 13.93 42.92
N ASP A 4 -31.55 14.71 42.22
CA ASP A 4 -30.77 14.29 41.05
C ASP A 4 -29.85 15.46 40.67
N ALA A 5 -28.78 15.61 41.46
CA ALA A 5 -27.60 16.34 40.98
C ALA A 5 -26.80 15.29 40.22
N ALA A 6 -26.72 15.48 38.90
CA ALA A 6 -25.92 14.68 38.01
C ALA A 6 -24.50 14.50 38.59
N ASP A 7 -24.10 13.25 38.76
CA ASP A 7 -22.71 12.86 39.00
C ASP A 7 -21.91 13.30 37.77
N ALA A 8 -21.39 14.53 37.82
CA ALA A 8 -20.44 15.00 36.83
C ALA A 8 -19.14 14.25 37.09
N LEU A 9 -18.73 13.37 36.15
CA LEU A 9 -17.38 12.82 36.14
C LEU A 9 -16.39 14.00 36.12
N THR A 10 -15.81 14.33 37.27
CA THR A 10 -14.68 15.25 37.37
C THR A 10 -13.47 14.50 36.81
N ILE A 11 -13.09 14.82 35.57
CA ILE A 11 -11.84 14.35 34.98
C ILE A 11 -10.72 15.21 35.56
N ASP A 12 -9.75 14.59 36.21
CA ASP A 12 -8.59 15.29 36.79
C ASP A 12 -7.78 16.01 35.70
N ASP A 13 -7.31 17.22 35.99
CA ASP A 13 -6.53 18.05 35.05
C ASP A 13 -5.26 17.33 34.57
N GLU A 14 -4.64 16.50 35.41
CA GLU A 14 -3.47 15.69 35.06
C GLU A 14 -3.80 14.62 34.00
N VAL A 15 -4.98 13.99 34.12
CA VAL A 15 -5.48 13.02 33.13
C VAL A 15 -5.77 13.73 31.81
N LEU A 16 -6.33 14.95 31.87
CA LEU A 16 -6.62 15.74 30.69
C LEU A 16 -5.34 16.16 29.96
N GLU A 17 -4.30 16.54 30.69
CA GLU A 17 -3.02 16.94 30.10
C GLU A 17 -2.30 15.75 29.47
N HIS A 18 -2.24 14.61 30.16
CA HIS A 18 -1.65 13.39 29.59
C HIS A 18 -2.39 12.92 28.32
N ALA A 19 -3.71 13.05 28.30
CA ALA A 19 -4.51 12.74 27.11
C ALA A 19 -4.21 13.69 25.93
N ARG A 20 -3.88 14.96 26.19
CA ARG A 20 -3.48 15.92 25.16
C ARG A 20 -2.10 15.59 24.60
N GLU A 21 -1.14 15.28 25.45
CA GLU A 21 0.21 14.88 25.04
C GLU A 21 0.16 13.64 24.12
N LEU A 22 -0.54 12.59 24.54
CA LEU A 22 -0.71 11.37 23.74
C LEU A 22 -1.37 11.63 22.39
N ARG A 23 -2.39 12.51 22.36
CA ARG A 23 -3.05 12.90 21.11
C ARG A 23 -2.08 13.63 20.18
N ASP A 24 -1.29 14.55 20.72
CA ASP A 24 -0.37 15.37 19.93
C ASP A 24 0.81 14.55 19.40
N ASP A 25 1.31 13.59 20.20
CA ASP A 25 2.31 12.63 19.75
C ASP A 25 1.78 11.68 18.68
N LEU A 26 0.55 11.16 18.85
CA LEU A 26 -0.12 10.36 17.82
C LEU A 26 -0.31 11.15 16.52
N ALA A 27 -0.70 12.43 16.62
CA ALA A 27 -0.86 13.31 15.47
C ALA A 27 0.47 13.55 14.75
N ARG A 28 1.56 13.74 15.51
CA ARG A 28 2.92 13.88 14.96
C ARG A 28 3.34 12.60 14.24
N PHE A 29 3.24 11.46 14.92
CA PHE A 29 3.54 10.14 14.37
C PHE A 29 2.80 9.89 13.03
N LEU A 30 1.49 10.08 12.99
CA LEU A 30 0.70 9.89 11.77
C LEU A 30 1.03 10.90 10.66
N SER A 31 1.51 12.09 11.02
CA SER A 31 1.91 13.10 10.05
C SER A 31 3.19 12.69 9.32
N GLU A 32 4.14 12.05 9.99
CA GLU A 32 5.35 11.49 9.36
C GLU A 32 4.98 10.53 8.22
N TYR A 33 4.08 9.58 8.49
CA TYR A 33 3.58 8.63 7.48
C TYR A 33 2.80 9.32 6.36
N ARG A 34 2.01 10.36 6.68
CA ARG A 34 1.31 11.15 5.68
C ARG A 34 2.29 11.85 4.74
N PHE A 35 3.41 12.34 5.25
CA PHE A 35 4.44 12.98 4.44
C PHE A 35 5.20 11.98 3.59
N GLY A 36 5.61 10.82 4.15
CA GLY A 36 6.23 9.76 3.34
C GLY A 36 5.34 9.28 2.20
N MET A 37 4.03 9.16 2.45
CA MET A 37 3.05 8.86 1.42
C MET A 37 2.99 9.92 0.32
N ARG A 38 3.09 11.22 0.67
CA ARG A 38 3.11 12.32 -0.30
C ARG A 38 4.38 12.34 -1.14
N GLU A 39 5.54 12.02 -0.55
CA GLU A 39 6.79 11.88 -1.29
C GLU A 39 6.66 10.84 -2.42
N ILE A 40 6.12 9.65 -2.09
CA ILE A 40 5.87 8.61 -3.09
C ILE A 40 4.80 9.04 -4.10
N GLU A 41 3.71 9.66 -3.66
CA GLU A 41 2.66 10.17 -4.54
C GLU A 41 3.24 11.15 -5.57
N THR A 42 4.01 12.14 -5.12
CA THR A 42 4.65 13.13 -6.00
C THR A 42 5.61 12.47 -6.97
N LYS A 43 6.45 11.52 -6.52
CA LYS A 43 7.35 10.75 -7.42
C LYS A 43 6.57 10.03 -8.53
N MET A 44 5.40 9.47 -8.20
CA MET A 44 4.56 8.78 -9.18
C MET A 44 3.83 9.74 -10.12
N LEU A 45 3.37 10.89 -9.61
CA LEU A 45 2.76 11.93 -10.44
C LEU A 45 3.76 12.54 -11.42
N ILE A 46 5.01 12.76 -11.00
CA ILE A 46 6.09 13.23 -11.88
C ILE A 46 6.35 12.21 -12.99
N LEU A 47 6.46 10.92 -12.66
CA LEU A 47 6.65 9.88 -13.67
C LEU A 47 5.47 9.84 -14.65
N ARG A 48 4.24 9.99 -14.15
CA ARG A 48 3.04 10.07 -14.99
C ARG A 48 3.11 11.24 -15.98
N GLU A 49 3.47 12.43 -15.52
CA GLU A 49 3.61 13.63 -16.36
C GLU A 49 4.78 13.49 -17.37
N ASP A 50 5.92 12.93 -16.96
CA ASP A 50 7.05 12.67 -17.86
C ASP A 50 6.67 11.71 -18.99
N PHE A 51 5.88 10.67 -18.69
CA PHE A 51 5.37 9.76 -19.72
C PHE A 51 4.43 10.44 -20.71
N GLU A 52 3.59 11.38 -20.28
CA GLU A 52 2.71 12.14 -21.18
C GLU A 52 3.48 13.01 -22.17
N HIS A 53 4.65 13.52 -21.77
CA HIS A 53 5.46 14.41 -22.60
C HIS A 53 6.50 13.70 -23.47
N THR A 54 7.03 12.57 -23.00
CA THR A 54 8.18 11.90 -23.62
C THR A 54 7.79 10.65 -24.42
N HIS A 55 6.61 10.05 -24.16
CA HIS A 55 6.22 8.76 -24.71
C HIS A 55 4.86 8.81 -25.42
N ALA A 56 4.61 7.84 -26.30
CA ALA A 56 3.36 7.74 -27.04
C ALA A 56 2.17 7.28 -26.18
N TYR A 57 2.42 6.76 -24.97
CA TYR A 57 1.38 6.28 -24.05
C TYR A 57 1.79 6.51 -22.59
N ASN A 58 0.80 6.71 -21.73
CA ASN A 58 0.99 6.88 -20.28
C ASN A 58 0.71 5.54 -19.56
N PRO A 59 1.68 4.97 -18.83
CA PRO A 59 1.51 3.71 -18.11
C PRO A 59 0.71 3.85 -16.80
N ILE A 60 0.52 5.07 -16.27
CA ILE A 60 -0.17 5.33 -15.00
C ILE A 60 -1.55 5.91 -15.27
N GLU A 61 -2.59 5.17 -14.88
CA GLU A 61 -3.99 5.59 -14.99
C GLU A 61 -4.41 6.41 -13.76
N ASN A 62 -4.02 5.95 -12.57
CA ASN A 62 -4.41 6.60 -11.32
C ASN A 62 -3.43 6.32 -10.19
N VAL A 63 -3.18 7.33 -9.36
CA VAL A 63 -2.46 7.20 -8.09
C VAL A 63 -3.42 7.55 -6.96
N SER A 64 -3.48 6.71 -5.93
CA SER A 64 -4.33 6.95 -4.77
C SER A 64 -3.60 6.62 -3.48
N CYS A 65 -3.91 7.40 -2.45
CA CYS A 65 -3.19 7.39 -1.19
C CYS A 65 -4.13 7.05 -0.04
N ARG A 66 -3.65 6.25 0.91
CA ARG A 66 -4.41 5.86 2.10
C ARG A 66 -3.49 5.82 3.31
N LEU A 67 -3.89 6.56 4.34
CA LEU A 67 -3.33 6.44 5.68
C LEU A 67 -4.22 5.52 6.53
N LYS A 68 -3.61 4.60 7.27
CA LYS A 68 -4.33 3.73 8.21
C LYS A 68 -4.90 4.54 9.38
N THR A 69 -6.11 4.22 9.82
CA THR A 69 -6.72 4.89 10.98
C THR A 69 -6.05 4.43 12.28
N PRO A 70 -6.02 5.27 13.33
CA PRO A 70 -5.51 4.87 14.65
C PRO A 70 -6.09 3.53 15.14
N ASP A 71 -7.41 3.36 15.04
CA ASP A 71 -8.09 2.12 15.44
C ASP A 71 -7.59 0.89 14.67
N SER A 72 -7.32 1.07 13.36
CA SER A 72 -6.80 -0.02 12.52
C SER A 72 -5.34 -0.35 12.82
N ILE A 73 -4.55 0.64 13.27
CA ILE A 73 -3.18 0.44 13.75
C ILE A 73 -3.24 -0.33 15.08
N LEU A 74 -4.02 0.15 16.05
CA LEU A 74 -4.19 -0.49 17.35
C LEU A 74 -4.69 -1.93 17.23
N ALA A 75 -5.69 -2.18 16.38
CA ALA A 75 -6.16 -3.55 16.11
C ALA A 75 -5.07 -4.45 15.51
N LYS A 76 -4.11 -3.89 14.76
CA LYS A 76 -2.97 -4.64 14.21
C LYS A 76 -1.89 -4.88 15.27
N VAL A 77 -1.61 -3.89 16.12
CA VAL A 77 -0.73 -4.01 17.30
C VAL A 77 -1.21 -5.13 18.20
N MET A 78 -2.48 -5.09 18.62
CA MET A 78 -3.08 -6.12 19.48
C MET A 78 -3.06 -7.51 18.83
N ARG A 79 -3.36 -7.59 17.52
CA ARG A 79 -3.36 -8.88 16.80
C ARG A 79 -1.97 -9.49 16.67
N LYS A 80 -0.92 -8.67 16.52
CA LYS A 80 0.46 -9.11 16.41
C LYS A 80 1.16 -9.26 17.77
N GLY A 81 0.58 -8.73 18.85
CA GLY A 81 1.20 -8.72 20.17
C GLY A 81 2.41 -7.77 20.26
N ILE A 82 2.38 -6.66 19.51
CA ILE A 82 3.44 -5.64 19.53
C ILE A 82 3.25 -4.75 20.76
N GLU A 83 4.34 -4.25 21.33
CA GLU A 83 4.28 -3.25 22.39
C GLU A 83 3.59 -1.96 21.88
N PRO A 84 2.70 -1.35 22.68
CA PRO A 84 1.89 -0.22 22.25
C PRO A 84 2.63 1.12 22.33
N ASP A 85 3.89 1.15 21.89
CA ASP A 85 4.72 2.35 21.78
C ASP A 85 5.04 2.66 20.30
N PHE A 86 5.38 3.92 20.01
CA PHE A 86 5.57 4.36 18.62
C PHE A 86 6.82 3.78 17.95
N GLU A 87 7.84 3.38 18.70
CA GLU A 87 9.08 2.81 18.17
C GLU A 87 8.83 1.38 17.68
N SER A 88 8.27 0.53 18.54
CA SER A 88 7.87 -0.83 18.20
C SER A 88 6.86 -0.86 17.05
N ILE A 89 5.90 0.06 17.04
CA ILE A 89 4.94 0.18 15.93
C ILE A 89 5.64 0.51 14.61
N ARG A 90 6.63 1.41 14.61
CA ARG A 90 7.38 1.82 13.41
C ARG A 90 8.19 0.65 12.84
N GLU A 91 8.79 -0.16 13.69
CA GLU A 91 9.58 -1.33 13.28
C GLU A 91 8.70 -2.45 12.71
N GLU A 92 7.55 -2.73 13.33
CA GLU A 92 6.75 -3.92 13.03
C GLU A 92 5.56 -3.70 12.09
N ILE A 93 5.13 -2.45 11.89
CA ILE A 93 3.97 -2.10 11.07
C ILE A 93 4.38 -1.18 9.92
N THR A 94 4.73 -1.83 8.81
CA THR A 94 5.17 -1.19 7.56
C THR A 94 4.05 -0.70 6.64
N ASP A 95 2.77 -1.03 6.93
CA ASP A 95 1.59 -0.69 6.09
C ASP A 95 0.74 0.45 6.66
N ILE A 96 1.35 1.40 7.38
CA ILE A 96 0.65 2.57 7.93
C ILE A 96 0.34 3.58 6.82
N ALA A 97 1.33 3.87 5.99
CA ALA A 97 1.20 4.62 4.74
C ALA A 97 1.07 3.67 3.56
N GLY A 98 0.02 3.84 2.76
CA GLY A 98 -0.22 3.05 1.57
C GLY A 98 -0.43 3.92 0.34
N VAL A 99 0.30 3.64 -0.74
CA VAL A 99 0.08 4.23 -2.07
C VAL A 99 -0.33 3.13 -3.02
N ARG A 100 -1.35 3.38 -3.83
CA ARG A 100 -1.79 2.47 -4.89
C ARG A 100 -1.61 3.14 -6.23
N VAL A 101 -0.92 2.44 -7.12
CA VAL A 101 -0.64 2.86 -8.49
C VAL A 101 -1.37 1.90 -9.43
N THR A 102 -2.41 2.41 -10.08
CA THR A 102 -3.16 1.68 -11.10
C THR A 102 -2.53 1.97 -12.45
N CYS A 103 -2.11 0.90 -13.14
CA CYS A 103 -1.38 0.91 -14.39
C CYS A 103 -2.27 0.36 -15.52
N SER A 104 -1.92 0.66 -16.77
CA SER A 104 -2.66 0.18 -17.94
C SER A 104 -2.44 -1.33 -18.15
N PHE A 105 -1.18 -1.79 -18.09
CA PHE A 105 -0.81 -3.19 -18.33
C PHE A 105 0.07 -3.80 -17.25
N VAL A 106 0.25 -5.13 -17.31
CA VAL A 106 1.11 -5.86 -16.37
C VAL A 106 2.58 -5.51 -16.57
N SER A 107 3.03 -5.31 -17.82
CA SER A 107 4.38 -4.82 -18.10
C SER A 107 4.65 -3.44 -17.46
N ASP A 108 3.66 -2.55 -17.48
CA ASP A 108 3.76 -1.23 -16.86
C ASP A 108 3.91 -1.30 -15.35
N VAL A 109 3.25 -2.27 -14.68
CA VAL A 109 3.41 -2.51 -13.24
C VAL A 109 4.88 -2.72 -12.88
N TYR A 110 5.57 -3.62 -13.61
CA TYR A 110 6.98 -3.90 -13.33
C TYR A 110 7.88 -2.72 -13.71
N ARG A 111 7.63 -2.09 -14.86
CA ARG A 111 8.39 -0.92 -15.31
C ARG A 111 8.33 0.22 -14.30
N LEU A 112 7.14 0.54 -13.79
CA LEU A 112 6.96 1.60 -12.81
C LEU A 112 7.57 1.27 -11.45
N PHE A 113 7.50 0.00 -11.04
CA PHE A 113 8.22 -0.46 -9.85
C PHE A 113 9.73 -0.24 -10.01
N GLU A 114 10.33 -0.65 -11.14
CA GLU A 114 11.77 -0.48 -11.39
C GLU A 114 12.17 1.00 -11.40
N LEU A 115 11.37 1.87 -12.03
CA LEU A 115 11.62 3.31 -12.06
C LEU A 115 11.53 3.95 -10.67
N LEU A 116 10.62 3.49 -9.81
CA LEU A 116 10.54 3.96 -8.43
C LEU A 116 11.72 3.43 -7.60
N ALA A 117 12.01 2.13 -7.71
CA ALA A 117 13.08 1.46 -6.97
C ALA A 117 14.48 1.93 -7.38
N GLY A 118 14.63 2.45 -8.60
CA GLY A 118 15.89 3.00 -9.12
C GLY A 118 16.17 4.45 -8.72
N GLN A 119 15.29 5.11 -7.96
CA GLN A 119 15.54 6.47 -7.47
C GLN A 119 16.51 6.45 -6.28
N ASP A 120 17.48 7.37 -6.28
CA ASP A 120 18.59 7.41 -5.30
C ASP A 120 18.12 7.54 -3.83
N ASP A 121 16.94 8.10 -3.59
CA ASP A 121 16.37 8.35 -2.27
C ASP A 121 15.29 7.34 -1.86
N VAL A 122 15.05 6.29 -2.66
CA VAL A 122 14.09 5.22 -2.37
C VAL A 122 14.85 3.94 -2.03
N THR A 123 14.55 3.35 -0.87
CA THR A 123 15.11 2.05 -0.48
C THR A 123 14.03 0.98 -0.48
N VAL A 124 14.20 -0.10 -1.25
CA VAL A 124 13.23 -1.21 -1.25
C VAL A 124 13.51 -2.14 -0.07
N LEU A 125 12.54 -2.27 0.84
CA LEU A 125 12.64 -3.12 2.03
C LEU A 125 12.09 -4.52 1.77
N GLU A 126 10.96 -4.64 1.08
CA GLU A 126 10.33 -5.94 0.81
C GLU A 126 9.54 -5.88 -0.51
N VAL A 127 9.53 -6.98 -1.26
CA VAL A 127 8.70 -7.13 -2.46
C VAL A 127 7.90 -8.43 -2.40
N LYS A 128 6.59 -8.35 -2.59
CA LYS A 128 5.67 -9.49 -2.71
C LYS A 128 4.98 -9.44 -4.06
N ASP A 129 5.41 -10.32 -4.95
CA ASP A 129 4.88 -10.43 -6.31
C ASP A 129 3.71 -11.42 -6.37
N TYR A 130 2.49 -10.92 -6.11
CA TYR A 130 1.27 -11.71 -6.29
C TYR A 130 0.78 -11.74 -7.74
N ILE A 131 1.47 -11.09 -8.68
CA ILE A 131 1.16 -11.23 -10.11
C ILE A 131 1.77 -12.55 -10.60
N ALA A 132 3.05 -12.78 -10.29
CA ALA A 132 3.75 -14.01 -10.58
C ALA A 132 3.26 -15.19 -9.71
N GLN A 133 2.96 -14.94 -8.43
CA GLN A 133 2.45 -15.95 -7.49
C GLN A 133 1.11 -15.51 -6.87
N PRO A 134 -0.01 -15.63 -7.60
CA PRO A 134 -1.32 -15.23 -7.11
C PRO A 134 -1.73 -15.97 -5.85
N LYS A 135 -2.51 -15.31 -4.99
CA LYS A 135 -3.08 -15.97 -3.81
C LYS A 135 -4.14 -17.01 -4.24
N PRO A 136 -4.48 -17.99 -3.38
CA PRO A 136 -5.48 -19.01 -3.70
C PRO A 136 -6.87 -18.48 -4.07
N ASN A 137 -7.22 -17.28 -3.62
CA ASN A 137 -8.48 -16.61 -3.97
C ASN A 137 -8.46 -15.92 -5.35
N GLY A 138 -7.33 -15.93 -6.06
CA GLY A 138 -7.16 -15.26 -7.35
C GLY A 138 -6.60 -13.83 -7.26
N TYR A 139 -6.31 -13.33 -6.06
CA TYR A 139 -5.76 -11.99 -5.87
C TYR A 139 -4.39 -11.83 -6.54
N LYS A 140 -4.25 -10.76 -7.33
CA LYS A 140 -3.01 -10.33 -7.99
C LYS A 140 -2.72 -8.85 -7.71
N SER A 141 -1.46 -8.54 -7.44
CA SER A 141 -0.90 -7.19 -7.24
C SER A 141 0.60 -7.33 -7.00
N LEU A 142 1.40 -6.33 -7.38
CA LEU A 142 2.78 -6.23 -6.93
C LEU A 142 2.83 -5.31 -5.71
N HIS A 143 3.27 -5.83 -4.56
CA HIS A 143 3.41 -5.06 -3.33
C HIS A 143 4.89 -4.80 -3.06
N ALA A 144 5.25 -3.54 -2.92
CA ALA A 144 6.60 -3.12 -2.55
C ALA A 144 6.52 -2.28 -1.27
N ILE A 145 7.26 -2.68 -0.24
CA ILE A 145 7.49 -1.83 0.91
C ILE A 145 8.77 -1.07 0.62
N VAL A 146 8.65 0.26 0.52
CA VAL A 146 9.79 1.14 0.26
C VAL A 146 9.96 2.12 1.41
N GLU A 147 11.17 2.59 1.62
CA GLU A 147 11.51 3.59 2.62
C GLU A 147 11.96 4.87 1.93
N VAL A 148 11.41 6.01 2.36
CA VAL A 148 11.75 7.35 1.85
C VAL A 148 12.11 8.32 2.97
N PRO A 149 13.03 9.26 2.73
CA PRO A 149 13.35 10.30 3.69
C PRO A 149 12.26 11.40 3.69
N VAL A 150 11.77 11.73 4.87
CA VAL A 150 10.89 12.87 5.13
C VAL A 150 11.68 13.93 5.89
N PHE A 151 11.76 15.14 5.32
CA PHE A 151 12.51 16.26 5.89
C PHE A 151 11.60 17.12 6.77
N LEU A 152 11.76 17.01 8.09
CA LEU A 152 11.00 17.78 9.09
C LEU A 152 11.86 18.87 9.72
N SER A 153 11.23 19.81 10.42
CA SER A 153 11.95 20.85 11.19
C SER A 153 12.84 20.27 12.31
N THR A 154 12.53 19.05 12.77
CA THR A 154 13.26 18.33 13.81
C THR A 154 14.34 17.40 13.28
N GLY A 155 14.46 17.26 11.95
CA GLY A 155 15.41 16.35 11.29
C GLY A 155 14.77 15.49 10.22
N THR A 156 15.57 14.61 9.62
CA THR A 156 15.09 13.66 8.61
C THR A 156 14.63 12.37 9.28
N VAL A 157 13.42 11.93 8.94
CA VAL A 157 12.87 10.63 9.38
C VAL A 157 12.70 9.74 8.16
N ARG A 158 13.17 8.49 8.25
CA ARG A 158 12.95 7.48 7.23
C ARG A 158 11.60 6.81 7.48
N VAL A 159 10.73 6.80 6.48
CA VAL A 159 9.34 6.36 6.62
C VAL A 159 9.06 5.20 5.66
N PRO A 160 8.62 4.04 6.16
CA PRO A 160 8.18 2.95 5.30
C PRO A 160 6.79 3.26 4.71
N VAL A 161 6.64 2.98 3.42
CA VAL A 161 5.42 3.16 2.64
C VAL A 161 5.18 1.89 1.83
N GLU A 162 3.98 1.31 1.96
CA GLU A 162 3.56 0.20 1.12
C GLU A 162 3.02 0.74 -0.22
N VAL A 163 3.69 0.44 -1.31
CA VAL A 163 3.26 0.77 -2.67
C VAL A 163 2.68 -0.47 -3.34
N GLN A 164 1.44 -0.37 -3.79
CA GLN A 164 0.71 -1.45 -4.45
C GLN A 164 0.51 -1.10 -5.92
N PHE A 165 1.19 -1.81 -6.80
CA PHE A 165 1.01 -1.69 -8.25
C PHE A 165 0.00 -2.73 -8.75
N ARG A 166 -0.94 -2.28 -9.58
CA ARG A 166 -2.06 -3.09 -10.10
C ARG A 166 -2.43 -2.64 -11.50
N THR A 167 -2.99 -3.54 -12.31
CA THR A 167 -3.78 -3.14 -13.49
C THR A 167 -5.16 -2.64 -13.08
N ILE A 168 -5.88 -2.01 -14.01
CA ILE A 168 -7.29 -1.63 -13.82
C ILE A 168 -8.14 -2.86 -13.42
N ALA A 169 -7.96 -4.00 -14.10
CA ALA A 169 -8.76 -5.20 -13.83
C ALA A 169 -8.44 -5.81 -12.45
N MET A 170 -7.16 -5.83 -12.05
CA MET A 170 -6.74 -6.25 -10.71
C MET A 170 -7.35 -5.36 -9.62
N ASP A 171 -7.34 -4.03 -9.81
CA ASP A 171 -7.87 -3.11 -8.81
C ASP A 171 -9.40 -3.20 -8.68
N PHE A 172 -10.09 -3.35 -9.81
CA PHE A 172 -11.53 -3.57 -9.83
C PHE A 172 -11.91 -4.86 -9.08
N TRP A 173 -11.23 -5.96 -9.40
CA TRP A 173 -11.46 -7.25 -8.76
C TRP A 173 -11.20 -7.19 -7.25
N ALA A 174 -10.04 -6.67 -6.83
CA ALA A 174 -9.66 -6.57 -5.42
C ALA A 174 -10.60 -5.66 -4.63
N SER A 175 -11.10 -4.59 -5.25
CA SER A 175 -12.07 -3.69 -4.62
C SER A 175 -13.42 -4.35 -4.40
N LEU A 176 -13.87 -5.20 -5.32
CA LEU A 176 -15.10 -5.98 -5.17
C LEU A 176 -14.94 -7.08 -4.10
N GLU A 177 -13.84 -7.83 -4.15
CA GLU A 177 -13.52 -8.86 -3.15
C GLU A 177 -13.53 -8.26 -1.74
N HIS A 178 -12.82 -7.16 -1.53
CA HIS A 178 -12.75 -6.53 -0.22
C HIS A 178 -14.11 -6.08 0.31
N LYS A 179 -14.98 -5.52 -0.56
CA LYS A 179 -16.36 -5.13 -0.19
C LYS A 179 -17.21 -6.33 0.22
N ILE A 180 -17.08 -7.46 -0.48
CA ILE A 180 -17.79 -8.70 -0.17
C ILE A 180 -17.31 -9.26 1.17
N TYR A 181 -15.99 -9.40 1.36
CA TYR A 181 -15.43 -9.90 2.62
C TYR A 181 -15.81 -9.03 3.81
N TYR A 182 -15.86 -7.71 3.64
CA TYR A 182 -16.32 -6.80 4.69
C TYR A 182 -17.80 -7.03 5.03
N LYS A 183 -18.68 -7.12 4.01
CA LYS A 183 -20.13 -7.30 4.21
C LYS A 183 -20.49 -8.62 4.91
N TYR A 184 -19.72 -9.68 4.67
CA TYR A 184 -19.96 -11.01 5.23
C TYR A 184 -19.13 -11.32 6.47
N GLU A 185 -18.51 -10.31 7.11
CA GLU A 185 -17.64 -10.52 8.28
C GLU A 185 -16.58 -11.61 8.05
N ARG A 186 -16.04 -11.66 6.81
CA ARG A 186 -15.09 -12.68 6.31
C ARG A 186 -15.62 -14.11 6.22
N GLN A 187 -16.92 -14.34 6.43
CA GLN A 187 -17.60 -15.63 6.26
C GLN A 187 -18.33 -15.68 4.91
N VAL A 188 -17.55 -15.59 3.82
CA VAL A 188 -18.11 -15.56 2.46
C VAL A 188 -18.56 -16.97 2.03
N PRO A 189 -19.79 -17.16 1.54
CA PRO A 189 -20.24 -18.45 1.00
C PRO A 189 -19.34 -18.97 -0.13
N ARG A 190 -19.04 -20.28 -0.13
CA ARG A 190 -18.14 -20.91 -1.13
C ARG A 190 -18.50 -20.58 -2.58
N ARG A 191 -19.79 -20.58 -2.91
CA ARG A 191 -20.26 -20.21 -4.26
C ARG A 191 -19.75 -18.83 -4.72
N LEU A 192 -19.68 -17.86 -3.81
CA LEU A 192 -19.23 -16.51 -4.13
C LEU A 192 -17.70 -16.44 -4.21
N THR A 193 -16.98 -17.17 -3.35
CA THR A 193 -15.52 -17.25 -3.44
C THR A 193 -15.06 -17.94 -4.72
N ASP A 194 -15.78 -18.99 -5.16
CA ASP A 194 -15.50 -19.66 -6.44
C ASP A 194 -15.78 -18.71 -7.62
N SER A 195 -16.94 -18.03 -7.63
CA SER A 195 -17.24 -17.05 -8.68
C SER A 195 -16.27 -15.87 -8.71
N LEU A 196 -15.79 -15.40 -7.55
CA LEU A 196 -14.75 -14.38 -7.48
C LEU A 196 -13.44 -14.88 -8.08
N ARG A 197 -13.02 -16.10 -7.71
CA ARG A 197 -11.80 -16.70 -8.27
C ARG A 197 -11.90 -16.83 -9.79
N ASP A 198 -13.03 -17.30 -10.31
CA ASP A 198 -13.25 -17.42 -11.75
C ASP A 198 -13.22 -16.05 -12.44
N ALA A 199 -13.84 -15.02 -11.84
CA ALA A 199 -13.76 -13.66 -12.33
C ALA A 199 -12.32 -13.10 -12.33
N ALA A 200 -11.47 -13.52 -11.38
CA ALA A 200 -10.06 -13.13 -11.34
C ALA A 200 -9.29 -13.69 -12.54
N TYR A 201 -9.57 -14.94 -12.92
CA TYR A 201 -8.97 -15.57 -14.10
C TYR A 201 -9.42 -14.89 -15.39
N THR A 202 -10.72 -14.62 -15.54
CA THR A 202 -11.24 -13.90 -16.71
C THR A 202 -10.65 -12.48 -16.81
N ALA A 203 -10.51 -11.78 -15.69
CA ALA A 203 -9.87 -10.46 -15.66
C ALA A 203 -8.40 -10.52 -16.11
N ALA A 204 -7.66 -11.55 -15.67
CA ALA A 204 -6.28 -11.74 -16.10
C ALA A 204 -6.17 -12.04 -17.61
N GLU A 205 -7.05 -12.88 -18.15
CA GLU A 205 -7.07 -13.16 -19.60
C GLU A 205 -7.40 -11.91 -20.42
N LEU A 206 -8.31 -11.07 -19.91
CA LEU A 206 -8.63 -9.79 -20.53
C LEU A 206 -7.41 -8.86 -20.54
N ASP A 207 -6.72 -8.69 -19.40
CA ASP A 207 -5.50 -7.88 -19.32
C ASP A 207 -4.45 -8.34 -20.34
N GLU A 208 -4.17 -9.66 -20.39
CA GLU A 208 -3.20 -10.23 -21.33
C GLU A 208 -3.60 -10.00 -22.80
N ARG A 209 -4.90 -10.13 -23.12
CA ARG A 209 -5.41 -9.88 -24.46
C ARG A 209 -5.29 -8.40 -24.85
N MET A 210 -5.66 -7.50 -23.95
CA MET A 210 -5.57 -6.06 -24.19
C MET A 210 -4.13 -5.60 -24.37
N GLU A 211 -3.21 -6.14 -23.56
CA GLU A 211 -1.77 -5.87 -23.70
C GLU A 211 -1.21 -6.35 -25.04
N ARG A 212 -1.62 -7.54 -25.52
CA ARG A 212 -1.24 -8.01 -26.87
C ARG A 212 -1.70 -7.07 -27.97
N ILE A 213 -2.97 -6.65 -27.93
CA ILE A 213 -3.54 -5.71 -28.92
C ILE A 213 -2.78 -4.38 -28.88
N HIS A 214 -2.47 -3.87 -27.68
CA HIS A 214 -1.70 -2.63 -27.52
C HIS A 214 -0.33 -2.74 -28.20
N ARG A 215 0.38 -3.85 -27.98
CA ARG A 215 1.70 -4.13 -28.60
C ARG A 215 1.63 -4.26 -30.12
N GLU A 216 0.55 -4.83 -30.66
CA GLU A 216 0.34 -4.91 -32.11
C GLU A 216 0.13 -3.52 -32.75
N ILE A 217 -0.59 -2.62 -32.06
CA ILE A 217 -0.89 -1.27 -32.57
C ILE A 217 0.33 -0.33 -32.44
N HIS A 218 1.06 -0.39 -31.32
CA HIS A 218 2.10 0.60 -30.98
C HIS A 218 3.52 0.09 -31.25
N GLY A 219 3.68 -1.13 -31.77
CA GLY A 219 4.97 -1.79 -31.92
C GLY A 219 5.49 -2.38 -30.60
N ALA A 220 6.67 -3.02 -30.63
CA ALA A 220 7.29 -3.57 -29.43
C ALA A 220 7.53 -2.45 -28.40
N THR A 221 6.71 -2.43 -27.35
CA THR A 221 7.03 -1.81 -26.07
C THR A 221 8.37 -2.37 -25.58
N PRO A 222 9.19 -1.64 -24.79
CA PRO A 222 10.47 -2.15 -24.29
C PRO A 222 10.30 -3.55 -23.72
N GLU A 223 11.35 -4.39 -23.83
CA GLU A 223 11.30 -5.82 -23.52
C GLU A 223 10.46 -6.16 -22.27
N PRO A 224 9.72 -7.28 -22.29
CA PRO A 224 8.95 -7.70 -21.13
C PRO A 224 9.86 -7.80 -19.91
N VAL A 225 9.62 -6.92 -18.94
CA VAL A 225 10.31 -6.93 -17.67
C VAL A 225 10.03 -8.28 -17.01
N ARG A 226 11.09 -9.06 -16.76
CA ARG A 226 10.95 -10.37 -16.13
C ARG A 226 10.38 -10.19 -14.72
N PRO A 227 9.55 -11.13 -14.23
CA PRO A 227 9.14 -11.13 -12.82
C PRO A 227 10.37 -10.99 -11.92
N LEU A 228 10.25 -10.16 -10.89
CA LEU A 228 11.34 -9.89 -9.98
C LEU A 228 11.79 -11.21 -9.34
N ARG A 229 13.07 -11.57 -9.53
CA ARG A 229 13.66 -12.67 -8.77
C ARG A 229 13.63 -12.25 -7.30
N ALA A 230 13.18 -13.16 -6.44
CA ALA A 230 13.21 -12.93 -4.99
C ALA A 230 14.62 -12.47 -4.59
N LEU A 231 14.71 -11.36 -3.86
CA LEU A 231 15.97 -10.93 -3.25
C LEU A 231 16.36 -12.04 -2.26
N GLU A 232 17.33 -12.88 -2.64
CA GLU A 232 17.88 -13.89 -1.74
C GLU A 232 18.51 -13.18 -0.55
N GLY A 233 17.98 -13.44 0.64
CA GLY A 233 18.46 -12.85 1.88
C GLY A 233 19.94 -13.12 2.08
N GLY A 234 20.70 -12.05 2.31
CA GLY A 234 22.09 -12.11 2.71
C GLY A 234 22.22 -12.80 4.07
N GLY A 235 22.66 -14.07 4.04
CA GLY A 235 23.27 -14.73 5.17
C GLY A 235 24.78 -14.71 4.99
N GLU A 236 25.46 -13.78 5.66
CA GLU A 236 26.91 -13.86 5.88
C GLU A 236 27.24 -15.22 6.51
N GLN A 237 27.93 -16.08 5.76
CA GLN A 237 28.79 -17.09 6.37
C GLN A 237 30.08 -16.39 6.77
N VAL A 238 30.15 -16.04 8.05
CA VAL A 238 31.42 -15.74 8.72
C VAL A 238 32.17 -17.06 8.83
N ALA A 239 33.32 -17.14 8.16
CA ALA A 239 34.36 -18.13 8.40
C ALA A 239 35.30 -17.63 9.50
#